data_AF-A0A9E1PVU9-F1
#
_entry.id   AF-A0A9E1PVU9-F1
#
_cell.length_a   1.000
_cell.length_b   1.000
_cell.length_c   1.000
_cell.angle_alpha   90.00
_cell.angle_beta   90.00
_cell.angle_gamma   90.00
#
_symmetry.space_group_name_H-M   'P 1'
#
loop_
_entity.id
_entity.type
_entity.pdbx_description
1 polymer ?
#
loop_
_entity_poly.entity_id
_entity_poly.type
_entity_poly.pdbx_seq_one_letter_code
_entity_poly.pdbx_strand_id
1 'polypeptide(L)'
;MRGADIVARTLAEAGVRTVFTLSGNQIMPIFDACIDVDIRLVHVRHEAAAVYMADAWAQITGEIGVALVTAAPGFANALSPLFSARGAESPVVLLSGDSPVAQLGHGAFQELEQPDMSARVTKASFRAGADIGFDIARAIRIARSGRPGPVHVALPFDLLNNPVADGVVPQKDRGRDISPMEAGAAQAVLSALAAAKRPLVLTGPMLNASRAGSQVRELADMLDAPVVPLESPRGLRDPSLGMFSDALARADLIVSLGKSVDFTLGFGRPPAVDADCAFFVVDPDDGESERARRLLGEHLSGVVRADAD
;
A
#
# COMPACT_ATOMS: atom_id res chain seq x y z
N MET A 1 1.02 -17.41 -27.33
CA MET A 1 0.97 -16.44 -26.22
C MET A 1 2.32 -16.49 -25.52
N ARG A 2 2.92 -15.34 -25.24
CA ARG A 2 4.13 -15.18 -24.43
C ARG A 2 3.75 -14.85 -22.99
N GLY A 3 4.68 -14.97 -22.05
CA GLY A 3 4.43 -14.55 -20.66
C GLY A 3 4.04 -13.08 -20.54
N ALA A 4 4.59 -12.20 -21.39
CA ALA A 4 4.20 -10.80 -21.44
C ALA A 4 2.73 -10.58 -21.81
N ASP A 5 2.19 -11.39 -22.72
CA ASP A 5 0.77 -11.33 -23.10
C ASP A 5 -0.13 -11.74 -21.92
N ILE A 6 0.32 -12.71 -21.11
CA ILE A 6 -0.36 -13.13 -19.88
C ILE A 6 -0.35 -11.98 -18.87
N VAL A 7 0.81 -11.36 -18.62
CA VAL A 7 0.94 -10.22 -17.70
C VAL A 7 0.00 -9.08 -18.10
N ALA A 8 0.03 -8.65 -19.37
CA ALA A 8 -0.82 -7.56 -19.85
C ALA A 8 -2.31 -7.88 -19.72
N ARG A 9 -2.73 -9.11 -20.07
CA ARG A 9 -4.11 -9.57 -19.90
C ARG A 9 -4.54 -9.65 -18.45
N THR A 10 -3.68 -10.15 -17.55
CA THR A 10 -3.98 -10.19 -16.11
C THR A 10 -4.16 -8.79 -15.53
N LEU A 11 -3.31 -7.83 -15.91
CA LEU A 11 -3.47 -6.43 -15.52
C LEU A 11 -4.81 -5.86 -16.02
N ALA A 12 -5.14 -6.08 -17.30
CA ALA A 12 -6.39 -5.61 -17.89
C ALA A 12 -7.64 -6.23 -17.22
N GLU A 13 -7.63 -7.54 -16.92
CA GLU A 13 -8.68 -8.23 -16.18
C GLU A 13 -8.84 -7.68 -14.76
N ALA A 14 -7.73 -7.36 -14.08
CA ALA A 14 -7.74 -6.67 -12.80
C ALA A 14 -8.29 -5.23 -12.89
N GLY A 15 -8.49 -4.69 -14.09
CA GLY A 15 -9.02 -3.35 -14.34
C GLY A 15 -7.98 -2.27 -14.58
N VAL A 16 -6.70 -2.63 -14.66
CA VAL A 16 -5.63 -1.68 -14.96
C VAL A 16 -5.77 -1.21 -16.41
N ARG A 17 -5.85 0.10 -16.59
CA ARG A 17 -5.88 0.74 -17.91
C ARG A 17 -4.75 1.73 -18.15
N THR A 18 -3.99 2.06 -17.11
CA THR A 18 -2.84 2.96 -17.20
C THR A 18 -1.66 2.34 -16.47
N VAL A 19 -0.50 2.34 -17.12
CA VAL A 19 0.79 1.91 -16.54
C VAL A 19 1.80 3.03 -16.74
N PHE A 20 2.48 3.44 -15.67
CA PHE A 20 3.53 4.44 -15.71
C PHE A 20 4.87 3.76 -15.90
N THR A 21 5.68 4.18 -16.87
CA THR A 21 6.82 3.37 -17.28
C THR A 21 7.99 4.17 -17.84
N LEU A 22 9.18 3.60 -17.76
CA LEU A 22 10.34 4.02 -18.54
C LEU A 22 10.86 2.80 -19.30
N SER A 23 10.91 2.90 -20.62
CA SER A 23 11.27 1.79 -21.52
C SER A 23 12.67 1.24 -21.26
N GLY A 24 12.81 -0.09 -21.30
CA GLY A 24 14.09 -0.78 -21.33
C GLY A 24 13.93 -2.20 -21.87
N ASN A 25 15.04 -2.79 -22.32
CA ASN A 25 15.02 -4.03 -23.11
C ASN A 25 14.27 -5.18 -22.44
N GLN A 26 14.44 -5.37 -21.11
CA GLN A 26 13.84 -6.50 -20.38
C GLN A 26 12.31 -6.42 -20.26
N ILE A 27 11.69 -5.28 -20.55
CA ILE A 27 10.23 -5.07 -20.42
C ILE A 27 9.54 -4.74 -21.75
N MET A 28 10.29 -4.67 -22.86
CA MET A 28 9.72 -4.41 -24.18
C MET A 28 8.63 -5.42 -24.61
N PRO A 29 8.71 -6.72 -24.27
CA PRO A 29 7.60 -7.64 -24.53
C PRO A 29 6.27 -7.21 -23.88
N ILE A 30 6.31 -6.57 -22.71
CA ILE A 30 5.11 -6.06 -22.03
C ILE A 30 4.57 -4.82 -22.74
N PHE A 31 5.45 -3.94 -23.24
CA PHE A 31 5.03 -2.78 -24.04
C PHE A 31 4.21 -3.20 -25.25
N ASP A 32 4.71 -4.21 -25.97
CA ASP A 32 4.06 -4.80 -27.14
C ASP A 32 2.70 -5.43 -26.74
N ALA A 33 2.68 -6.26 -25.69
CA ALA A 33 1.46 -6.90 -25.21
C ALA A 33 0.37 -5.92 -24.71
N CYS A 34 0.75 -4.76 -24.17
CA CYS A 34 -0.20 -3.74 -23.70
C CYS A 34 -1.05 -3.14 -24.84
N ILE A 35 -0.56 -3.18 -26.10
CA ILE A 35 -1.28 -2.69 -27.28
C ILE A 35 -2.57 -3.51 -27.50
N ASP A 36 -2.48 -4.84 -27.34
CA ASP A 36 -3.59 -5.75 -27.62
C ASP A 36 -4.71 -5.73 -26.57
N VAL A 37 -4.48 -5.10 -25.43
CA VAL A 37 -5.42 -5.05 -24.29
C VAL A 37 -5.81 -3.63 -23.89
N ASP A 38 -5.47 -2.64 -24.72
CA ASP A 38 -5.77 -1.22 -24.51
C ASP A 38 -5.27 -0.68 -23.15
N ILE A 39 -4.05 -1.07 -22.74
CA ILE A 39 -3.38 -0.45 -21.60
C ILE A 39 -2.57 0.75 -22.09
N ARG A 40 -2.91 1.94 -21.58
CA ARG A 40 -2.17 3.16 -21.85
C ARG A 40 -0.83 3.15 -21.10
N LEU A 41 0.26 3.23 -21.85
CA LEU A 41 1.60 3.43 -21.30
C LEU A 41 1.91 4.93 -21.20
N VAL A 42 2.17 5.41 -19.98
CA VAL A 42 2.62 6.78 -19.72
C VAL A 42 4.13 6.75 -19.51
N HIS A 43 4.87 7.19 -20.52
CA HIS A 43 6.33 7.16 -20.50
C HIS A 43 6.91 8.34 -19.71
N VAL A 44 7.85 8.06 -18.81
CA VAL A 44 8.51 9.05 -17.95
C VAL A 44 9.99 9.21 -18.27
N ARG A 45 10.64 10.21 -17.67
CA ARG A 45 12.07 10.51 -17.89
C ARG A 45 13.00 10.00 -16.79
N HIS A 46 12.45 9.44 -15.72
CA HIS A 46 13.17 8.77 -14.63
C HIS A 46 12.23 7.78 -13.93
N GLU A 47 12.71 6.60 -13.57
CA GLU A 47 11.91 5.50 -13.02
C GLU A 47 11.21 5.88 -11.71
N ALA A 48 11.87 6.69 -10.88
CA ALA A 48 11.25 7.25 -9.69
C ALA A 48 9.92 7.98 -9.97
N ALA A 49 9.84 8.71 -11.10
CA ALA A 49 8.63 9.41 -11.49
C ALA A 49 7.49 8.43 -11.86
N ALA A 50 7.81 7.27 -12.43
CA ALA A 50 6.79 6.25 -12.72
C ALA A 50 6.13 5.76 -11.44
N VAL A 51 6.91 5.50 -10.39
CA VAL A 51 6.38 5.04 -9.10
C VAL A 51 5.61 6.16 -8.38
N TYR A 52 6.08 7.40 -8.39
CA TYR A 52 5.32 8.53 -7.83
C TYR A 52 4.00 8.78 -8.56
N MET A 53 3.97 8.61 -9.89
CA MET A 53 2.72 8.72 -10.64
C MET A 53 1.77 7.56 -10.32
N ALA A 54 2.28 6.34 -10.17
CA ALA A 54 1.47 5.19 -9.74
C ALA A 54 0.90 5.40 -8.32
N ASP A 55 1.71 5.91 -7.40
CA ASP A 55 1.31 6.28 -6.04
C ASP A 55 0.19 7.35 -6.07
N ALA A 56 0.40 8.45 -6.78
CA ALA A 56 -0.61 9.49 -6.93
C ALA A 56 -1.90 8.99 -7.60
N TRP A 57 -1.79 8.12 -8.62
CA TRP A 57 -2.95 7.48 -9.25
C TRP A 57 -3.77 6.71 -8.22
N ALA A 58 -3.11 5.88 -7.41
CA ALA A 58 -3.78 5.07 -6.40
C ALA A 58 -4.48 5.93 -5.34
N GLN A 59 -3.83 7.02 -4.90
CA GLN A 59 -4.42 7.95 -3.94
C GLN A 59 -5.63 8.70 -4.52
N ILE A 60 -5.55 9.18 -5.76
CA ILE A 60 -6.59 10.03 -6.37
C ILE A 60 -7.80 9.21 -6.84
N THR A 61 -7.56 8.01 -7.37
CA THR A 61 -8.62 7.20 -8.02
C THR A 61 -9.17 6.09 -7.12
N GLY A 62 -8.44 5.69 -6.09
CA GLY A 62 -8.73 4.47 -5.32
C GLY A 62 -8.43 3.17 -6.07
N GLU A 63 -7.91 3.24 -7.30
CA GLU A 63 -7.48 2.07 -8.09
C GLU A 63 -6.06 1.63 -7.74
N ILE A 64 -5.64 0.48 -8.29
CA ILE A 64 -4.24 0.05 -8.18
C ILE A 64 -3.34 0.95 -9.05
N GLY A 65 -2.24 1.44 -8.48
CA GLY A 65 -1.19 2.10 -9.25
C GLY A 65 -0.21 1.06 -9.81
N VAL A 66 0.14 1.14 -11.10
CA VAL A 66 1.12 0.22 -11.72
C VAL A 66 2.29 1.00 -12.31
N ALA A 67 3.49 0.68 -11.84
CA ALA A 67 4.75 1.18 -12.40
C ALA A 67 5.50 0.03 -13.08
N LEU A 68 6.06 0.28 -14.26
CA LEU A 68 6.83 -0.71 -15.03
C LEU A 68 8.21 -0.15 -15.39
N VAL A 69 9.28 -0.79 -14.92
CA VAL A 69 10.66 -0.32 -15.10
C VAL A 69 11.58 -1.46 -15.54
N THR A 70 12.72 -1.14 -16.15
CA THR A 70 13.67 -2.19 -16.58
C THR A 70 14.47 -2.76 -15.39
N ALA A 71 15.26 -3.81 -15.65
CA ALA A 71 16.09 -4.47 -14.66
C ALA A 71 17.20 -3.58 -14.07
N ALA A 72 17.83 -4.07 -13.00
CA ALA A 72 18.91 -3.51 -12.21
C ALA A 72 18.85 -1.98 -12.01
N PRO A 73 19.54 -1.12 -12.80
CA PRO A 73 19.52 0.32 -12.56
C PRO A 73 18.12 0.93 -12.66
N GLY A 74 17.25 0.43 -13.54
CA GLY A 74 15.88 0.92 -13.65
C GLY A 74 15.08 0.63 -12.39
N PHE A 75 15.17 -0.61 -11.90
CA PHE A 75 14.63 -1.00 -10.60
C PHE A 75 15.23 -0.19 -9.44
N ALA A 76 16.55 -0.02 -9.39
CA ALA A 76 17.24 0.70 -8.31
C ALA A 76 16.76 2.16 -8.21
N ASN A 77 16.56 2.82 -9.36
CA ASN A 77 16.00 4.17 -9.44
C ASN A 77 14.54 4.26 -8.94
N ALA A 78 13.81 3.13 -8.92
CA ALA A 78 12.43 3.04 -8.47
C ALA A 78 12.28 2.77 -6.96
N LEU A 79 13.37 2.51 -6.22
CA LEU A 79 13.30 2.10 -4.81
C LEU A 79 12.81 3.20 -3.86
N SER A 80 13.36 4.42 -3.98
CA SER A 80 13.06 5.49 -3.03
C SER A 80 11.57 5.85 -2.96
N PRO A 81 10.84 5.98 -4.08
CA PRO A 81 9.40 6.24 -4.03
C PRO A 81 8.56 5.13 -3.36
N LEU A 82 9.02 3.88 -3.33
CA LEU A 82 8.28 2.80 -2.65
C LEU A 82 8.14 3.08 -1.16
N PHE A 83 9.14 3.72 -0.53
CA PHE A 83 9.05 4.14 0.86
C PHE A 83 7.91 5.15 1.06
N SER A 84 7.78 6.14 0.16
CA SER A 84 6.68 7.11 0.17
C SER A 84 5.33 6.43 -0.04
N ALA A 85 5.21 5.57 -1.05
CA ALA A 85 3.97 4.83 -1.34
C ALA A 85 3.53 3.94 -0.17
N ARG A 86 4.48 3.33 0.57
CA ARG A 86 4.19 2.56 1.77
C ARG A 86 3.65 3.45 2.89
N GLY A 87 4.24 4.62 3.10
CA GLY A 87 3.78 5.60 4.09
C GLY A 87 2.40 6.17 3.76
N ALA A 88 2.08 6.35 2.48
CA ALA A 88 0.78 6.81 1.99
C ALA A 88 -0.29 5.71 1.93
N GLU A 89 0.08 4.47 2.30
CA GLU A 89 -0.76 3.27 2.21
C GLU A 89 -1.35 3.11 0.81
N SER A 90 -0.53 3.34 -0.22
CA SER A 90 -0.98 3.32 -1.60
C SER A 90 -0.82 1.92 -2.19
N PRO A 91 -1.89 1.31 -2.71
CA PRO A 91 -1.82 0.01 -3.35
C PRO A 91 -1.12 0.17 -4.72
N VAL A 92 0.19 -0.07 -4.73
CA VAL A 92 1.07 0.07 -5.90
C VAL A 92 1.70 -1.28 -6.25
N VAL A 93 1.71 -1.64 -7.53
CA VAL A 93 2.51 -2.76 -8.04
C VAL A 93 3.65 -2.21 -8.89
N LEU A 94 4.89 -2.41 -8.43
CA LEU A 94 6.10 -2.20 -9.20
C LEU A 94 6.44 -3.49 -9.94
N LEU A 95 6.36 -3.44 -11.26
CA LEU A 95 6.86 -4.47 -12.16
C LEU A 95 8.23 -4.04 -12.64
N SER A 96 9.23 -4.90 -12.45
CA SER A 96 10.56 -4.68 -13.00
C SER A 96 10.90 -5.80 -13.98
N GLY A 97 11.63 -5.47 -15.05
CA GLY A 97 12.35 -6.51 -15.78
C GLY A 97 13.40 -7.17 -14.88
N ASP A 98 13.82 -8.37 -15.24
CA ASP A 98 14.90 -9.08 -14.55
C ASP A 98 15.72 -9.91 -15.55
N SER A 99 16.92 -10.32 -15.14
CA SER A 99 17.77 -11.22 -15.94
C SER A 99 17.07 -12.56 -16.19
N PRO A 100 17.37 -13.23 -17.32
CA PRO A 100 16.81 -14.55 -17.62
C PRO A 100 17.09 -15.56 -16.50
N VAL A 101 16.11 -16.41 -16.18
CA VAL A 101 16.27 -17.47 -15.16
C VAL A 101 17.46 -18.37 -15.48
N ALA A 102 17.65 -18.70 -16.76
CA ALA A 102 18.76 -19.56 -17.21
C ALA A 102 20.16 -18.96 -17.02
N GLN A 103 20.27 -17.67 -16.69
CA GLN A 103 21.55 -16.96 -16.52
C GLN A 103 21.78 -16.50 -15.08
N LEU A 104 20.87 -16.82 -14.15
CA LEU A 104 21.03 -16.42 -12.75
C LEU A 104 22.30 -17.06 -12.13
N GLY A 105 23.04 -16.26 -11.38
CA GLY A 105 24.33 -16.59 -10.76
C GLY A 105 25.54 -16.45 -11.70
N HIS A 106 25.35 -16.07 -12.96
CA HIS A 106 26.43 -16.02 -13.95
C HIS A 106 26.97 -14.61 -14.24
N GLY A 107 26.46 -13.57 -13.56
CA GLY A 107 26.80 -12.17 -13.88
C GLY A 107 26.08 -11.70 -15.14
N ALA A 108 24.81 -12.07 -15.29
CA ALA A 108 24.02 -11.74 -16.48
C ALA A 108 23.86 -10.23 -16.66
N PHE A 109 23.50 -9.80 -17.87
CA PHE A 109 23.27 -8.39 -18.12
C PHE A 109 22.16 -7.85 -17.20
N GLN A 110 22.51 -6.84 -16.40
CA GLN A 110 21.64 -6.23 -15.41
C GLN A 110 21.07 -7.23 -14.38
N GLU A 111 21.88 -8.22 -14.02
CA GLU A 111 21.58 -9.13 -12.91
C GLU A 111 21.71 -8.40 -11.57
N LEU A 112 20.67 -8.51 -10.74
CA LEU A 112 20.62 -7.92 -9.42
C LEU A 112 19.63 -8.70 -8.54
N GLU A 113 19.92 -8.86 -7.26
CA GLU A 113 18.95 -9.39 -6.30
C GLU A 113 17.89 -8.35 -5.93
N GLN A 114 17.08 -7.99 -6.92
CA GLN A 114 16.05 -6.96 -6.81
C GLN A 114 15.06 -7.27 -5.68
N PRO A 115 14.56 -8.52 -5.51
CA PRO A 115 13.59 -8.79 -4.46
C PRO A 115 14.08 -8.48 -3.05
N ASP A 116 15.34 -8.82 -2.74
CA ASP A 116 15.97 -8.59 -1.43
C ASP A 116 16.15 -7.10 -1.14
N MET A 117 16.52 -6.31 -2.16
CA MET A 117 16.68 -4.87 -2.03
C MET A 117 15.38 -4.15 -1.67
N SER A 118 14.26 -4.51 -2.30
CA SER A 118 12.97 -3.85 -2.05
C SER A 118 12.19 -4.43 -0.87
N ALA A 119 12.57 -5.60 -0.32
CA ALA A 119 11.83 -6.29 0.74
C ALA A 119 11.50 -5.42 1.96
N ARG A 120 12.34 -4.41 2.27
CA ARG A 120 12.14 -3.50 3.41
C ARG A 120 11.24 -2.30 3.12
N VAL A 121 11.01 -1.98 1.85
CA VAL A 121 10.18 -0.84 1.41
C VAL A 121 8.87 -1.28 0.77
N THR A 122 8.62 -2.57 0.63
CA THR A 122 7.39 -3.17 0.09
C THR A 122 6.71 -4.11 1.07
N LYS A 123 5.41 -4.37 0.87
CA LYS A 123 4.67 -5.42 1.58
C LYS A 123 5.13 -6.82 1.20
N ALA A 124 5.41 -7.01 -0.08
CA ALA A 124 5.96 -8.24 -0.63
C ALA A 124 6.86 -7.88 -1.81
N SER A 125 7.88 -8.70 -2.00
CA SER A 125 8.85 -8.55 -3.06
C SER A 125 9.33 -9.92 -3.47
N PHE A 126 9.15 -10.28 -4.74
CA PHE A 126 9.49 -11.61 -5.24
C PHE A 126 9.78 -11.60 -6.74
N ARG A 127 10.49 -12.64 -7.19
CA ARG A 127 10.70 -12.92 -8.62
C ARG A 127 9.55 -13.81 -9.11
N ALA A 128 8.98 -13.48 -10.27
CA ALA A 128 7.91 -14.25 -10.87
C ALA A 128 8.39 -15.64 -11.31
N GLY A 129 7.53 -16.64 -11.12
CA GLY A 129 7.73 -18.01 -11.61
C GLY A 129 7.00 -18.28 -12.93
N ALA A 130 6.89 -19.55 -13.27
CA ALA A 130 6.24 -20.01 -14.51
C ALA A 130 4.75 -19.59 -14.57
N ASP A 131 4.06 -19.56 -13.43
CA ASP A 131 2.67 -19.13 -13.31
C ASP A 131 2.55 -17.59 -13.17
N ILE A 132 3.17 -16.86 -14.09
CA ILE A 132 3.34 -15.40 -14.02
C ILE A 132 2.01 -14.65 -13.87
N GLY A 133 0.92 -15.14 -14.47
CA GLY A 133 -0.41 -14.54 -14.32
C GLY A 133 -0.91 -14.61 -12.87
N PHE A 134 -0.72 -15.75 -12.20
CA PHE A 134 -1.08 -15.90 -10.79
C PHE A 134 -0.22 -15.01 -9.89
N ASP A 135 1.08 -14.89 -10.18
CA ASP A 135 1.99 -14.00 -9.47
C ASP A 135 1.58 -12.52 -9.55
N ILE A 136 1.17 -12.05 -10.73
CA ILE A 136 0.63 -10.70 -10.90
C ILE A 136 -0.69 -10.51 -10.12
N ALA A 137 -1.62 -11.45 -10.23
CA ALA A 137 -2.89 -11.38 -9.49
C ALA A 137 -2.66 -11.38 -7.96
N ARG A 138 -1.72 -12.20 -7.49
CA ARG A 138 -1.28 -12.24 -6.09
C ARG A 138 -0.65 -10.92 -5.67
N ALA A 139 0.19 -10.31 -6.49
CA ALA A 139 0.78 -9.00 -6.18
C ALA A 139 -0.28 -7.91 -6.01
N ILE A 140 -1.28 -7.86 -6.89
CA ILE A 140 -2.40 -6.92 -6.81
C ILE A 140 -3.22 -7.15 -5.54
N ARG A 141 -3.55 -8.41 -5.23
CA ARG A 141 -4.24 -8.78 -3.98
C ARG A 141 -3.46 -8.29 -2.76
N ILE A 142 -2.18 -8.64 -2.64
CA ILE A 142 -1.32 -8.23 -1.51
C ILE A 142 -1.25 -6.70 -1.40
N ALA A 143 -1.13 -5.98 -2.51
CA ALA A 143 -1.07 -4.52 -2.49
C ALA A 143 -2.34 -3.89 -1.87
N ARG A 144 -3.50 -4.56 -1.97
CA ARG A 144 -4.81 -4.07 -1.52
C ARG A 144 -5.28 -4.62 -0.16
N SER A 145 -4.86 -5.82 0.23
CA SER A 145 -5.28 -6.48 1.48
C SER A 145 -4.68 -5.80 2.73
N GLY A 146 -5.34 -5.91 3.90
CA GLY A 146 -4.79 -5.37 5.15
C GLY A 146 -4.48 -3.87 5.05
N ARG A 147 -3.32 -3.45 5.58
CA ARG A 147 -2.78 -2.10 5.36
C ARG A 147 -2.25 -1.99 3.92
N PRO A 148 -2.87 -1.22 3.01
CA PRO A 148 -2.48 -1.24 1.60
C PRO A 148 -1.07 -0.68 1.42
N GLY A 149 -0.40 -1.04 0.33
CA GLY A 149 0.98 -0.63 0.12
C GLY A 149 1.65 -1.26 -1.08
N PRO A 150 2.92 -0.89 -1.35
CA PRO A 150 3.61 -1.30 -2.56
C PRO A 150 4.02 -2.77 -2.52
N VAL A 151 3.91 -3.43 -3.68
CA VAL A 151 4.42 -4.79 -3.95
C VAL A 151 5.35 -4.74 -5.15
N HIS A 152 6.47 -5.45 -5.08
CA HIS A 152 7.41 -5.58 -6.19
C HIS A 152 7.39 -6.99 -6.78
N VAL A 153 7.33 -7.07 -8.11
CA VAL A 153 7.51 -8.31 -8.86
C VAL A 153 8.61 -8.13 -9.90
N ALA A 154 9.69 -8.90 -9.75
CA ALA A 154 10.75 -8.99 -10.75
C ALA A 154 10.36 -10.01 -11.83
N LEU A 155 10.46 -9.63 -13.10
CA LEU A 155 9.94 -10.39 -14.24
C LEU A 155 11.11 -10.85 -15.13
N PRO A 156 11.59 -12.10 -14.98
CA PRO A 156 12.66 -12.63 -15.82
C PRO A 156 12.34 -12.52 -17.31
N PHE A 157 13.31 -12.02 -18.07
CA PHE A 157 13.11 -11.73 -19.49
C PHE A 157 12.71 -12.96 -20.33
N ASP A 158 13.27 -14.12 -20.03
CA ASP A 158 12.93 -15.38 -20.71
C ASP A 158 11.50 -15.83 -20.41
N LEU A 159 10.99 -15.62 -19.19
CA LEU A 159 9.58 -15.86 -18.88
C LEU A 159 8.65 -14.91 -19.63
N LEU A 160 9.05 -13.65 -19.82
CA LEU A 160 8.26 -12.67 -20.57
C LEU A 160 8.24 -12.96 -22.08
N ASN A 161 9.38 -13.37 -22.63
CA ASN A 161 9.58 -13.46 -24.07
C ASN A 161 9.24 -14.83 -24.68
N ASN A 162 9.42 -15.92 -23.91
CA ASN A 162 9.22 -17.27 -24.44
C ASN A 162 7.72 -17.60 -24.59
N PRO A 163 7.36 -18.44 -25.59
CA PRO A 163 6.01 -18.99 -25.70
C PRO A 163 5.63 -19.81 -24.46
N VAL A 164 4.39 -19.66 -24.00
CA VAL A 164 3.80 -20.45 -22.91
C VAL A 164 2.68 -21.30 -23.50
N ALA A 165 2.77 -22.62 -23.33
CA ALA A 165 1.80 -23.57 -23.88
C ALA A 165 0.45 -23.51 -23.15
N ASP A 166 0.48 -23.50 -21.81
CA ASP A 166 -0.71 -23.55 -20.93
C ASP A 166 -0.83 -22.29 -20.07
N GLY A 167 -0.65 -21.12 -20.69
CA GLY A 167 -0.66 -19.83 -19.99
C GLY A 167 -2.04 -19.50 -19.40
N VAL A 168 -2.12 -19.41 -18.07
CA VAL A 168 -3.36 -19.05 -17.37
C VAL A 168 -3.40 -17.54 -17.12
N VAL A 169 -4.45 -16.88 -17.61
CA VAL A 169 -4.82 -15.53 -17.18
C VAL A 169 -5.87 -15.70 -16.08
N PRO A 170 -5.57 -15.35 -14.80
CA PRO A 170 -6.57 -15.40 -13.76
C PRO A 170 -7.79 -14.55 -14.13
N GLN A 171 -8.98 -15.07 -13.85
CA GLN A 171 -10.22 -14.32 -14.08
C GLN A 171 -10.27 -13.06 -13.22
N LYS A 172 -11.14 -12.13 -13.60
CA LYS A 172 -11.39 -10.86 -12.92
C LYS A 172 -11.69 -11.03 -11.43
N ASP A 173 -10.62 -11.03 -10.65
CA ASP A 173 -10.65 -11.05 -9.21
C ASP A 173 -9.99 -9.78 -8.71
N ARG A 174 -10.84 -8.78 -8.48
CA ARG A 174 -10.46 -7.52 -7.84
C ARG A 174 -10.65 -7.61 -6.33
N GLY A 175 -10.63 -8.81 -5.77
CA GLY A 175 -10.74 -9.01 -4.34
C GLY A 175 -9.54 -8.46 -3.58
N ARG A 176 -9.72 -8.33 -2.28
CA ARG A 176 -8.65 -8.25 -1.30
C ARG A 176 -9.00 -9.22 -0.18
N ASP A 177 -8.01 -9.61 0.59
CA ASP A 177 -8.25 -10.35 1.83
C ASP A 177 -8.70 -9.33 2.88
N ILE A 178 -9.80 -9.65 3.56
CA ILE A 178 -10.43 -8.77 4.56
C ILE A 178 -10.26 -9.40 5.93
N SER A 179 -9.82 -8.62 6.90
CA SER A 179 -9.75 -8.99 8.31
C SER A 179 -10.81 -8.21 9.10
N PRO A 180 -12.06 -8.72 9.20
CA PRO A 180 -13.12 -7.97 9.86
C PRO A 180 -12.89 -7.87 11.37
N MET A 181 -13.38 -6.79 11.97
CA MET A 181 -13.39 -6.66 13.43
C MET A 181 -14.42 -7.59 14.05
N GLU A 182 -13.99 -8.42 15.02
CA GLU A 182 -14.91 -9.25 15.78
C GLU A 182 -15.87 -8.41 16.62
N ALA A 183 -17.13 -8.87 16.76
CA ALA A 183 -18.17 -8.12 17.48
C ALA A 183 -17.80 -7.78 18.93
N GLY A 184 -17.10 -8.68 19.63
CA GLY A 184 -16.63 -8.43 21.00
C GLY A 184 -15.57 -7.31 21.07
N ALA A 185 -14.66 -7.28 20.09
CA ALA A 185 -13.66 -6.23 19.97
C ALA A 185 -14.30 -4.87 19.62
N ALA A 186 -15.27 -4.87 18.70
CA ALA A 186 -16.05 -3.68 18.37
C ALA A 186 -16.79 -3.14 19.60
N GLN A 187 -17.43 -4.01 20.39
CA GLN A 187 -18.11 -3.61 21.61
C GLN A 187 -17.15 -3.01 22.65
N ALA A 188 -15.91 -3.51 22.74
CA ALA A 188 -14.90 -2.93 23.63
C ALA A 188 -14.50 -1.52 23.21
N VAL A 189 -14.25 -1.29 21.91
CA VAL A 189 -13.96 0.03 21.35
C VAL A 189 -15.13 1.01 21.60
N LEU A 190 -16.35 0.58 21.30
CA LEU A 190 -17.55 1.40 21.50
C LEU A 190 -17.78 1.74 22.98
N SER A 191 -17.52 0.81 23.89
CA SER A 191 -17.63 1.05 25.34
C SER A 191 -16.59 2.07 25.82
N ALA A 192 -15.37 2.01 25.30
CA ALA A 192 -14.32 2.98 25.60
C ALA A 192 -14.69 4.38 25.08
N LEU A 193 -15.17 4.48 23.84
CA LEU A 193 -15.65 5.73 23.25
C LEU A 193 -16.78 6.36 24.08
N ALA A 194 -17.77 5.57 24.50
CA ALA A 194 -18.90 6.05 25.30
C ALA A 194 -18.52 6.53 26.70
N ALA A 195 -17.42 6.00 27.28
CA ALA A 195 -16.93 6.40 28.60
C ALA A 195 -16.03 7.66 28.57
N ALA A 196 -15.43 7.95 27.42
CA ALA A 196 -14.55 9.10 27.22
C ALA A 196 -15.34 10.42 27.16
N LYS A 197 -14.77 11.51 27.67
CA LYS A 197 -15.38 12.84 27.64
C LYS A 197 -14.99 13.63 26.40
N ARG A 198 -13.81 13.34 25.84
CA ARG A 198 -13.23 14.01 24.66
C ARG A 198 -12.57 12.96 23.74
N PRO A 199 -13.33 11.96 23.28
CA PRO A 199 -12.78 10.95 22.37
C PRO A 199 -12.41 11.54 21.02
N LEU A 200 -11.35 11.00 20.41
CA LEU A 200 -11.02 11.21 19.00
C LEU A 200 -10.82 9.86 18.31
N VAL A 201 -11.34 9.70 17.11
CA VAL A 201 -11.03 8.57 16.23
C VAL A 201 -10.11 9.07 15.12
N LEU A 202 -8.96 8.44 14.96
CA LEU A 202 -7.96 8.80 13.95
C LEU A 202 -7.89 7.71 12.91
N THR A 203 -8.04 8.07 11.63
CA THR A 203 -7.89 7.12 10.53
C THR A 203 -6.59 7.33 9.75
N GLY A 204 -6.08 6.24 9.17
CA GLY A 204 -4.88 6.25 8.36
C GLY A 204 -5.09 6.87 6.97
N PRO A 205 -3.99 7.14 6.23
CA PRO A 205 -4.02 7.59 4.85
C PRO A 205 -5.02 6.87 3.94
N MET A 206 -5.20 5.56 4.06
CA MET A 206 -6.12 4.77 3.21
C MET A 206 -7.57 5.27 3.27
N LEU A 207 -7.97 5.91 4.38
CA LEU A 207 -9.33 6.44 4.58
C LEU A 207 -9.45 7.93 4.24
N ASN A 208 -8.61 8.43 3.33
CA ASN A 208 -8.73 9.82 2.88
C ASN A 208 -9.94 10.08 1.97
N ALA A 209 -10.22 11.35 1.69
CA ALA A 209 -11.44 11.78 1.00
C ALA A 209 -11.62 11.15 -0.40
N SER A 210 -10.53 10.91 -1.13
CA SER A 210 -10.59 10.31 -2.47
C SER A 210 -10.80 8.79 -2.45
N ARG A 211 -10.43 8.10 -1.37
CA ARG A 211 -10.53 6.64 -1.25
C ARG A 211 -11.72 6.17 -0.42
N ALA A 212 -12.06 6.88 0.65
CA ALA A 212 -13.11 6.51 1.60
C ALA A 212 -14.51 7.02 1.23
N GLY A 213 -14.63 7.92 0.25
CA GLY A 213 -15.92 8.52 -0.11
C GLY A 213 -16.66 9.09 1.10
N SER A 214 -17.83 8.53 1.43
CA SER A 214 -18.64 8.94 2.60
C SER A 214 -18.34 8.17 3.89
N GLN A 215 -17.52 7.11 3.87
CA GLN A 215 -17.33 6.19 5.01
C GLN A 215 -16.89 6.91 6.29
N VAL A 216 -15.93 7.84 6.19
CA VAL A 216 -15.43 8.60 7.36
C VAL A 216 -16.54 9.44 7.99
N ARG A 217 -17.37 10.07 7.14
CA ARG A 217 -18.49 10.90 7.62
C ARG A 217 -19.59 10.05 8.24
N GLU A 218 -19.95 8.95 7.57
CA GLU A 218 -20.95 8.01 8.08
C GLU A 218 -20.51 7.42 9.43
N LEU A 219 -19.23 7.07 9.57
CA LEU A 219 -18.67 6.61 10.84
C LEU A 219 -18.75 7.70 11.92
N ALA A 220 -18.41 8.95 11.60
CA ALA A 220 -18.52 10.06 12.55
C ALA A 220 -19.98 10.28 13.01
N ASP A 221 -20.93 10.26 12.07
CA ASP A 221 -22.36 10.43 12.35
C ASP A 221 -22.90 9.25 13.19
N MET A 222 -22.42 8.03 12.97
CA MET A 222 -22.82 6.84 13.74
C MET A 222 -22.21 6.79 15.15
N LEU A 223 -20.98 7.25 15.32
CA LEU A 223 -20.28 7.25 16.61
C LEU A 223 -20.61 8.45 17.49
N ASP A 224 -21.19 9.51 16.92
CA ASP A 224 -21.33 10.82 17.56
C ASP A 224 -19.98 11.32 18.14
N ALA A 225 -18.91 11.08 17.38
CA ALA A 225 -17.53 11.39 17.78
C ALA A 225 -16.71 11.92 16.58
N PRO A 226 -15.72 12.79 16.81
CA PRO A 226 -14.85 13.27 15.74
C PRO A 226 -14.01 12.14 15.14
N VAL A 227 -14.14 11.93 13.83
CA VAL A 227 -13.29 11.02 13.04
C VAL A 227 -12.41 11.87 12.12
N VAL A 228 -11.10 11.76 12.27
CA VAL A 228 -10.12 12.59 11.55
C VAL A 228 -9.15 11.71 10.76
N PRO A 229 -9.19 11.76 9.42
CA PRO A 229 -8.17 11.15 8.58
C PRO A 229 -6.87 11.94 8.65
N LEU A 230 -5.77 11.25 9.02
CA LEU A 230 -4.44 11.83 9.08
C LEU A 230 -3.55 11.23 8.00
N GLU A 231 -3.66 11.79 6.80
CA GLU A 231 -2.92 11.33 5.61
C GLU A 231 -1.58 12.03 5.40
N SER A 232 -1.37 13.20 6.00
CA SER A 232 -0.20 14.02 5.71
C SER A 232 1.10 13.40 6.25
N PRO A 233 2.16 13.30 5.44
CA PRO A 233 3.48 12.90 5.93
C PRO A 233 4.10 13.95 6.87
N ARG A 234 3.51 15.14 6.98
CA ARG A 234 3.93 16.18 7.94
C ARG A 234 3.31 15.98 9.33
N GLY A 235 2.30 15.11 9.47
CA GLY A 235 1.55 14.91 10.70
C GLY A 235 0.98 16.21 11.25
N LEU A 236 1.10 16.43 12.57
CA LEU A 236 0.61 17.63 13.26
C LEU A 236 1.22 18.96 12.77
N ARG A 237 2.25 18.92 11.91
CA ARG A 237 2.82 20.13 11.27
C ARG A 237 2.14 20.48 9.95
N ASP A 238 1.12 19.73 9.54
CA ASP A 238 0.35 20.08 8.36
C ASP A 238 -0.55 21.29 8.64
N PRO A 239 -0.39 22.41 7.93
CA PRO A 239 -1.19 23.61 8.16
C PRO A 239 -2.68 23.41 7.84
N SER A 240 -3.05 22.42 7.02
CA SER A 240 -4.44 22.10 6.71
C SER A 240 -5.21 21.53 7.91
N LEU A 241 -4.50 21.01 8.92
CA LEU A 241 -5.11 20.47 10.13
C LEU A 241 -5.62 21.56 11.09
N GLY A 242 -5.28 22.83 10.86
CA GLY A 242 -5.75 23.96 11.65
C GLY A 242 -5.51 23.77 13.15
N MET A 243 -6.59 23.74 13.94
CA MET A 243 -6.55 23.59 15.40
C MET A 243 -6.57 22.13 15.89
N PHE A 244 -6.39 21.15 14.99
CA PHE A 244 -6.44 19.74 15.36
C PHE A 244 -5.36 19.35 16.39
N SER A 245 -4.17 19.95 16.35
CA SER A 245 -3.14 19.70 17.37
C SER A 245 -3.62 20.02 18.78
N ASP A 246 -4.43 21.06 18.94
CA ASP A 246 -4.99 21.47 20.23
C ASP A 246 -6.12 20.53 20.67
N ALA A 247 -6.90 20.01 19.73
CA ALA A 247 -7.90 18.98 20.01
C ALA A 247 -7.23 17.68 20.46
N LEU A 248 -6.19 17.25 19.75
CA LEU A 248 -5.40 16.06 20.07
C LEU A 248 -4.76 16.16 21.46
N ALA A 249 -4.17 17.31 21.79
CA ALA A 249 -3.56 17.54 23.11
C ALA A 249 -4.56 17.56 24.27
N ARG A 250 -5.88 17.63 24.00
CA ARG A 250 -6.95 17.62 25.01
C ARG A 250 -7.72 16.31 25.05
N ALA A 251 -7.49 15.40 24.10
CA ALA A 251 -8.19 14.13 24.05
C ALA A 251 -7.90 13.31 25.32
N ASP A 252 -8.93 12.65 25.85
CA ASP A 252 -8.78 11.67 26.94
C ASP A 252 -8.80 10.22 26.44
N LEU A 253 -9.27 10.00 25.21
CA LEU A 253 -9.17 8.74 24.49
C LEU A 253 -8.89 8.99 23.00
N ILE A 254 -7.93 8.26 22.46
CA ILE A 254 -7.67 8.18 21.02
C ILE A 254 -7.92 6.74 20.54
N VAL A 255 -8.85 6.57 19.62
CA VAL A 255 -9.01 5.32 18.86
C VAL A 255 -8.26 5.46 17.55
N SER A 256 -7.13 4.77 17.43
CA SER A 256 -6.33 4.72 16.20
C SER A 256 -6.88 3.62 15.30
N LEU A 257 -7.70 3.97 14.31
CA LEU A 257 -8.32 3.07 13.34
C LEU A 257 -7.50 3.05 12.04
N GLY A 258 -6.53 2.15 11.97
CA GLY A 258 -5.57 2.06 10.86
C GLY A 258 -4.56 3.21 10.80
N LYS A 259 -4.54 4.12 11.77
CA LYS A 259 -3.51 5.15 11.86
C LYS A 259 -2.32 4.64 12.67
N SER A 260 -1.11 4.68 12.09
CA SER A 260 0.13 4.42 12.84
C SER A 260 0.33 5.41 13.99
N VAL A 261 0.68 4.89 15.16
CA VAL A 261 1.22 5.68 16.27
C VAL A 261 2.71 5.91 16.01
N ASP A 262 3.03 7.06 15.43
CA ASP A 262 4.39 7.40 14.99
C ASP A 262 4.69 8.89 15.20
N PHE A 263 5.74 9.40 14.54
CA PHE A 263 6.13 10.81 14.67
C PHE A 263 5.03 11.79 14.24
N THR A 264 4.11 11.38 13.36
CA THR A 264 3.00 12.23 12.89
C THR A 264 1.96 12.49 13.98
N LEU A 265 1.98 11.69 15.06
CA LEU A 265 1.18 11.87 16.28
C LEU A 265 2.05 12.26 17.49
N GLY A 266 3.27 12.74 17.26
CA GLY A 266 4.22 13.01 18.34
C GLY A 266 4.56 11.77 19.17
N PHE A 267 4.53 10.59 18.55
CA PHE A 267 4.73 9.28 19.18
C PHE A 267 3.69 8.92 20.26
N GLY A 268 2.53 9.59 20.27
CA GLY A 268 1.51 9.39 21.29
C GLY A 268 1.94 9.89 22.68
N ARG A 269 2.75 10.95 22.74
CA ARG A 269 3.35 11.46 23.98
C ARG A 269 3.15 12.97 24.15
N PRO A 270 3.24 13.48 25.38
CA PRO A 270 3.28 14.92 25.62
C PRO A 270 4.44 15.61 24.88
N PRO A 271 4.23 16.85 24.40
CA PRO A 271 3.02 17.67 24.53
C PRO A 271 1.99 17.45 23.41
N ALA A 272 2.23 16.52 22.47
CA ALA A 272 1.33 16.29 21.34
C ALA A 272 -0.01 15.66 21.77
N VAL A 273 0.05 14.82 22.80
CA VAL A 273 -1.08 14.13 23.41
C VAL A 273 -0.99 14.32 24.93
N ASP A 274 -2.14 14.41 25.60
CA ASP A 274 -2.20 14.50 27.06
C ASP A 274 -1.50 13.28 27.72
N ALA A 275 -0.89 13.50 28.89
CA ALA A 275 -0.16 12.46 29.59
C ALA A 275 -1.08 11.33 30.09
N ASP A 276 -2.36 11.62 30.33
CA ASP A 276 -3.34 10.63 30.82
C ASP A 276 -4.24 10.10 29.69
N CYS A 277 -3.99 10.49 28.43
CA CYS A 277 -4.80 10.04 27.29
C CYS A 277 -4.64 8.53 27.07
N ALA A 278 -5.77 7.83 27.05
CA ALA A 278 -5.83 6.43 26.69
C ALA A 278 -5.76 6.24 25.16
N PHE A 279 -5.26 5.09 24.72
CA PHE A 279 -5.24 4.68 23.32
C PHE A 279 -5.89 3.32 23.12
N PHE A 280 -6.71 3.22 22.09
CA PHE A 280 -7.17 1.94 21.54
C PHE A 280 -6.68 1.84 20.10
N VAL A 281 -5.95 0.79 19.75
CA VAL A 281 -5.35 0.65 18.41
C VAL A 281 -6.02 -0.49 17.66
N VAL A 282 -6.48 -0.19 16.44
CA VAL A 282 -7.05 -1.14 15.50
C VAL A 282 -6.17 -1.13 14.26
N ASP A 283 -5.47 -2.21 13.98
CA ASP A 283 -4.61 -2.30 12.79
C ASP A 283 -4.44 -3.76 12.34
N PRO A 284 -4.46 -4.07 11.04
CA PRO A 284 -4.23 -5.43 10.57
C PRO A 284 -2.75 -5.84 10.58
N ASP A 285 -1.82 -4.88 10.70
CA ASP A 285 -0.36 -5.10 10.73
C ASP A 285 0.14 -5.31 12.17
N ASP A 286 0.73 -6.49 12.42
CA ASP A 286 1.29 -6.85 13.72
C ASP A 286 2.45 -5.92 14.13
N GLY A 287 3.21 -5.39 13.17
CA GLY A 287 4.30 -4.44 13.42
C GLY A 287 3.80 -3.09 13.96
N GLU A 288 2.63 -2.65 13.53
CA GLU A 288 1.99 -1.43 14.05
C GLU A 288 1.42 -1.66 15.45
N SER A 289 0.89 -2.86 15.71
CA SER A 289 0.50 -3.30 17.05
C SER A 289 1.70 -3.34 18.02
N GLU A 290 2.84 -3.88 17.59
CA GLU A 290 4.09 -3.89 18.38
C GLU A 290 4.64 -2.49 18.60
N ARG A 291 4.59 -1.63 17.58
CA ARG A 291 4.99 -0.23 17.69
C ARG A 291 4.15 0.51 18.73
N ALA A 292 2.82 0.35 18.68
CA ALA A 292 1.89 0.94 19.63
C ALA A 292 2.22 0.51 21.06
N ARG A 293 2.39 -0.80 21.31
CA ARG A 293 2.80 -1.32 22.64
C ARG A 293 4.08 -0.69 23.15
N ARG A 294 5.10 -0.58 22.29
CA ARG A 294 6.40 0.01 22.65
C ARG A 294 6.31 1.51 22.96
N LEU A 295 5.49 2.26 22.22
CA LEU A 295 5.43 3.71 22.35
C LEU A 295 4.52 4.16 23.50
N LEU A 296 3.38 3.50 23.65
CA LEU A 296 2.28 3.91 24.53
C LEU A 296 2.33 3.25 25.91
N GLY A 297 2.90 2.04 26.05
CA GLY A 297 3.02 1.37 27.35
C GLY A 297 1.68 1.27 28.08
N GLU A 298 1.60 1.85 29.28
CA GLU A 298 0.41 1.82 30.15
C GLU A 298 -0.78 2.62 29.59
N HIS A 299 -0.54 3.54 28.65
CA HIS A 299 -1.60 4.31 27.98
C HIS A 299 -2.37 3.49 26.94
N LEU A 300 -1.88 2.30 26.57
CA LEU A 300 -2.55 1.42 25.60
C LEU A 300 -3.63 0.58 26.29
N SER A 301 -4.89 0.96 26.10
CA SER A 301 -6.05 0.24 26.64
C SER A 301 -6.40 -1.02 25.87
N GLY A 302 -6.06 -1.10 24.58
CA GLY A 302 -6.38 -2.28 23.77
C GLY A 302 -5.73 -2.25 22.39
N VAL A 303 -5.52 -3.44 21.84
CA VAL A 303 -5.07 -3.67 20.45
C VAL A 303 -6.00 -4.68 19.82
N VAL A 304 -6.53 -4.35 18.64
CA VAL A 304 -7.42 -5.21 17.85
C VAL A 304 -6.82 -5.36 16.46
N ARG A 305 -6.75 -6.61 16.01
CA ARG A 305 -6.31 -6.93 14.66
C ARG A 305 -7.51 -6.96 13.72
N ALA A 306 -7.71 -5.87 12.98
CA ALA A 306 -8.76 -5.76 11.99
C ALA A 306 -8.39 -4.68 10.95
N ASP A 307 -8.94 -4.80 9.76
CA ASP A 307 -8.89 -3.75 8.73
C ASP A 307 -9.66 -2.51 9.22
N ALA A 308 -9.23 -1.34 8.75
CA ALA A 308 -9.75 -0.06 9.21
C ALA A 308 -11.06 0.38 8.51
N ASP A 309 -11.33 -0.16 7.33
CA ASP A 309 -12.39 0.24 6.40
C ASP A 309 -13.53 -0.77 6.24
#